data_AF-A0AA96MEP8-F1
#
_entry.id   AF-A0AA96MEP8-F1
#
_cell.length_a   1.000
_cell.length_b   1.000
_cell.length_c   1.000
_cell.angle_alpha   90.00
_cell.angle_beta   90.00
_cell.angle_gamma   90.00
#
_symmetry.space_group_name_H-M   'P 1'
#
loop_
_entity.id
_entity.type
_entity.pdbx_description
1 polymer ?
#
loop_
_entity_poly.entity_id
_entity_poly.type
_entity_poly.pdbx_seq_one_letter_code
_entity_poly.pdbx_strand_id
1 'polypeptide(L)' 'MLRTDPVYQILKLIGAGKQPDFQLIGMNERDFTVVLQHTHAAGYAGTGGLHPAGLDYIKGYERRLNRK' A
#
# COMPACT_ATOMS: atom_id res chain seq x y z
N MET A 1 3.21 18.48 -0.73
CA MET A 1 3.81 17.38 -1.53
C MET A 1 3.25 16.07 -1.02
N LEU A 2 2.33 15.43 -1.75
CA LEU A 2 1.90 14.07 -1.43
C LEU A 2 3.04 13.12 -1.81
N ARG A 3 3.92 12.83 -0.84
CA ARG A 3 5.02 11.88 -0.96
C ARG A 3 4.44 10.47 -1.08
N THR A 4 4.13 10.05 -2.30
CA THR A 4 3.78 8.66 -2.65
C THR A 4 2.40 8.19 -2.18
N ASP A 5 1.67 7.49 -3.04
CA ASP A 5 0.35 6.91 -2.76
C ASP A 5 0.37 5.99 -1.50
N PRO A 6 -0.51 6.23 -0.51
CA PRO A 6 -0.56 5.43 0.72
C PRO A 6 -0.85 3.94 0.51
N VAL A 7 -1.70 3.58 -0.45
CA VAL A 7 -1.99 2.18 -0.80
C VAL A 7 -0.71 1.52 -1.29
N TYR A 8 0.03 2.20 -2.18
CA TYR A 8 1.33 1.71 -2.65
C TYR A 8 2.31 1.49 -1.48
N GLN A 9 2.42 2.45 -0.55
CA GLN A 9 3.32 2.32 0.59
C GLN A 9 2.96 1.14 1.50
N ILE A 10 1.68 0.96 1.81
CA ILE A 10 1.18 -0.20 2.57
C ILE A 10 1.54 -1.50 1.87
N LEU A 11 1.25 -1.61 0.56
CA LEU A 11 1.53 -2.82 -0.22
C LEU A 11 3.03 -3.14 -0.27
N LYS A 12 3.91 -2.13 -0.36
CA LYS A 12 5.36 -2.35 -0.30
C LYS A 12 5.82 -2.88 1.06
N LEU A 13 5.23 -2.42 2.15
CA LEU A 13 5.53 -2.93 3.49
C LEU A 13 5.07 -4.39 3.65
N ILE A 14 3.82 -4.69 3.26
CA ILE A 14 3.27 -6.05 3.29
C ILE A 14 4.12 -6.99 2.42
N GLY A 15 4.47 -6.58 1.20
CA GLY A 15 5.31 -7.36 0.30
C GLY A 15 6.73 -7.62 0.81
N ALA A 16 7.23 -6.78 1.71
CA ALA A 16 8.50 -6.97 2.40
C ALA A 16 8.38 -7.81 3.68
N GLY A 17 7.19 -8.37 3.97
CA GLY A 17 6.92 -9.10 5.20
C GLY A 17 6.88 -8.21 6.46
N LYS A 18 6.70 -6.90 6.29
CA LYS A 18 6.62 -5.94 7.38
C LYS A 18 5.16 -5.60 7.68
N GLN A 19 4.88 -5.36 8.96
CA GLN A 19 3.58 -4.85 9.37
C GLN A 19 3.48 -3.35 9.01
N PRO A 20 2.47 -2.92 8.25
CA PRO A 20 2.25 -1.51 7.96
C PRO A 20 1.88 -0.75 9.24
N ASP A 21 2.44 0.44 9.39
CA ASP A 21 2.18 1.32 10.52
C ASP A 21 2.00 2.77 10.04
N PHE A 22 1.08 3.50 10.68
CA PHE A 22 0.72 4.87 10.28
C PHE A 22 1.90 5.85 10.42
N GLN A 23 2.79 5.65 11.40
CA GLN A 23 3.99 6.48 11.58
C GLN A 23 5.00 6.25 10.46
N LEU A 24 5.17 5.01 10.01
CA LEU A 24 6.07 4.68 8.89
C LEU A 24 5.63 5.33 7.57
N ILE A 25 4.32 5.46 7.38
CA ILE A 25 3.72 6.07 6.18
C ILE A 25 3.62 7.60 6.34
N GLY A 26 3.76 8.11 7.56
CA GLY A 26 3.67 9.54 7.86
C GLY A 26 2.25 10.08 7.75
N MET A 27 1.25 9.28 8.15
CA MET A 27 -0.16 9.66 8.15
C MET A 27 -0.77 9.52 9.54
N ASN A 28 -1.93 10.16 9.77
CA ASN A 28 -2.65 9.95 11.02
C ASN A 28 -3.30 8.55 11.03
N GLU A 29 -3.55 8.04 12.24
CA GLU A 29 -4.05 6.69 12.47
C GLU A 29 -5.44 6.44 11.85
N ARG A 30 -6.32 7.45 11.85
CA ARG A 30 -7.67 7.33 11.28
C ARG A 30 -7.62 7.12 9.78
N ASP A 31 -6.87 7.96 9.07
CA ASP A 31 -6.71 7.85 7.62
C ASP A 31 -5.99 6.56 7.25
N PHE A 32 -4.97 6.17 8.02
CA PHE A 32 -4.30 4.88 7.86
C PHE A 32 -5.27 3.72 7.94
N THR A 33 -6.13 3.70 8.96
CA THR A 33 -7.11 2.62 9.14
C THR A 33 -8.05 2.52 7.95
N VAL A 34 -8.51 3.66 7.42
CA VAL A 34 -9.37 3.70 6.23
C VAL A 34 -8.65 3.15 5.00
N VAL A 35 -7.40 3.57 4.76
CA VAL A 35 -6.60 3.09 3.62
C VAL A 35 -6.27 1.61 3.76
N LEU A 36 -5.94 1.13 4.96
CA LEU A 36 -5.67 -0.28 5.22
C LEU A 36 -6.92 -1.13 4.98
N GLN A 37 -8.07 -0.72 5.50
CA GLN A 37 -9.36 -1.38 5.23
C GLN A 37 -9.68 -1.41 3.73
N HIS A 38 -9.47 -0.29 3.02
CA HIS A 38 -9.65 -0.22 1.57
C HIS A 38 -8.71 -1.20 0.85
N THR A 39 -7.44 -1.28 1.24
CA THR A 39 -6.43 -2.18 0.66
C THR A 39 -6.86 -3.65 0.81
N HIS A 40 -7.40 -4.01 1.96
CA HIS A 40 -7.94 -5.36 2.20
C HIS A 40 -9.25 -5.62 1.44
N ALA A 41 -10.19 -4.67 1.45
CA ALA A 41 -11.48 -4.79 0.78
C ALA A 41 -11.33 -4.88 -0.75
N ALA A 42 -10.33 -4.20 -1.32
CA ALA A 42 -9.98 -4.28 -2.74
C ALA A 42 -9.28 -5.60 -3.11
N GLY A 43 -8.96 -6.45 -2.14
CA GLY A 43 -8.29 -7.73 -2.36
C GLY A 43 -6.83 -7.58 -2.79
N TYR A 44 -6.17 -6.46 -2.47
CA TYR A 44 -4.75 -6.27 -2.77
C TYR A 44 -3.84 -6.99 -1.78
N ALA A 45 -4.28 -7.14 -0.54
CA ALA A 45 -3.56 -7.85 0.51
C ALA A 45 -4.52 -8.53 1.50
N GLY A 46 -4.04 -9.58 2.16
CA GLY A 46 -4.77 -10.33 3.18
C GLY A 46 -3.83 -10.89 4.26
N THR A 47 -4.33 -11.83 5.06
CA THR A 47 -3.57 -12.49 6.13
C THR A 47 -2.32 -13.22 5.63
N GLY A 48 -2.31 -13.67 4.38
CA GLY A 48 -1.16 -14.31 3.74
C GLY A 48 -0.19 -13.36 3.03
N GLY A 49 -0.36 -12.04 3.16
CA GLY A 49 0.44 -11.05 2.46
C GLY A 49 -0.22 -10.51 1.19
N LEU A 50 0.59 -10.22 0.16
CA LEU A 50 0.09 -9.62 -1.09
C LEU A 50 -0.66 -10.65 -1.95
N HIS A 51 -1.78 -10.21 -2.51
CA HIS A 51 -2.46 -10.93 -3.58
C HIS A 51 -1.92 -10.50 -4.95
N PRO A 52 -2.21 -11.26 -6.04
CA PRO A 52 -1.82 -10.88 -7.39
C PRO A 52 -2.23 -9.44 -7.77
N ALA A 53 -3.45 -9.03 -7.39
CA ALA A 53 -3.95 -7.68 -7.65
C ALA A 53 -3.10 -6.59 -6.96
N GLY A 54 -2.58 -6.84 -5.76
CA GLY A 54 -1.68 -5.93 -5.07
C GLY A 54 -0.30 -5.84 -5.73
N LEU A 55 0.22 -6.96 -6.25
CA LEU A 55 1.46 -6.95 -7.04
C LEU A 55 1.30 -6.18 -8.34
N ASP A 56 0.16 -6.33 -9.02
CA ASP A 56 -0.15 -5.59 -10.24
C ASP A 56 -0.33 -4.10 -9.97
N TYR A 57 -0.91 -3.73 -8.83
CA TYR A 57 -0.99 -2.36 -8.35
C TYR A 57 0.40 -1.75 -8.20
N ILE A 58 1.30 -2.42 -7.47
CA ILE A 58 2.69 -1.99 -7.27
C ILE A 58 3.38 -1.75 -8.61
N LYS A 59 3.37 -2.76 -9.50
CA LYS A 59 4.00 -2.66 -10.83
C LYS A 59 3.40 -1.54 -11.67
N GLY A 60 2.08 -1.40 -11.65
CA GLY A 60 1.37 -0.32 -12.34
C GLY A 60 1.77 1.05 -11.84
N TYR A 61 1.92 1.20 -10.52
CA TYR A 61 2.35 2.43 -9.89
C TYR A 61 3.81 2.76 -10.21
N GLU A 62 4.74 1.82 -10.06
CA GLU A 62 6.17 1.99 -10.39
C GLU A 62 6.38 2.36 -11.86
N ARG A 63 5.62 1.75 -12.79
CA ARG A 63 5.64 2.15 -14.22
C ARG A 63 5.22 3.60 -14.44
N ARG A 64 4.27 4.12 -13.65
CA ARG A 64 3.83 5.53 -13.75
C ARG A 64 4.84 6.49 -13.15
N LEU A 65 5.54 6.09 -12.09
CA LEU A 65 6.63 6.89 -11.50
C LEU A 65 7.78 7.05 -12.50
N ASN A 66 8.19 5.98 -13.17
CA ASN A 66 9.31 5.99 -14.11
C ASN A 66 9.01 6.71 -15.44
N ARG A 67 7.77 7.17 -15.65
CA ARG A 67 7.35 7.94 -16.84
C ARG A 67 7.28 9.44 -16.59
N LYS A 68 7.52 9.89 -15.36
CA LYS A 68 7.56 11.30 -14.96
C LYS A 68 9.00 11.74 -14.76
#